data_AF-A0A0F2LME2-F1
#
_entry.id   AF-A0A0F2LME2-F1
#
_cell.length_a   1.000
_cell.length_b   1.000
_cell.length_c   1.000
_cell.angle_alpha   90.00
_cell.angle_beta   90.00
_cell.angle_gamma   90.00
#
_symmetry.space_group_name_H-M   'P 1'
#
loop_
_entity.id
_entity.type
_entity.pdbx_description
1 polymer ?
#
loop_
_entity_poly.entity_id
_entity_poly.type
_entity_poly.pdbx_seq_one_letter_code
_entity_poly.pdbx_strand_id
1 'polypeptide(L)'
;MEVEYTEAHWKLLDKKREIALSVLRRLRTLGMVGYVYGSVARGDVREESDVDVVVFNPNVLNLDLIEADHRFVIQATPFSTPKAYISLDPEEKEVITFPL
;
A
#
# COMPACT_ATOMS: atom_id res chain seq x y z
N MET A 1 -20.29 -19.86 -1.29
CA MET A 1 -21.19 -18.73 -1.61
C MET A 1 -20.50 -17.94 -2.70
N GLU A 2 -21.16 -17.74 -3.83
CA GLU A 2 -20.63 -16.99 -4.97
C GLU A 2 -20.92 -15.50 -4.76
N VAL A 3 -19.97 -14.63 -5.10
CA VAL A 3 -20.10 -13.18 -4.98
C VAL A 3 -20.01 -12.61 -6.40
N GLU A 4 -21.10 -12.00 -6.86
CA GLU A 4 -21.12 -11.27 -8.13
C GLU A 4 -20.86 -9.79 -7.88
N TYR A 5 -19.80 -9.26 -8.50
CA TYR A 5 -19.45 -7.85 -8.44
C TYR A 5 -20.11 -7.06 -9.56
N THR A 6 -20.62 -5.87 -9.23
CA THR A 6 -21.19 -4.94 -10.21
C THR A 6 -20.09 -4.34 -11.09
N GLU A 7 -20.46 -3.79 -12.25
CA GLU A 7 -19.49 -3.05 -13.09
C GLU A 7 -18.84 -1.87 -12.34
N ALA A 8 -19.59 -1.22 -11.45
CA ALA A 8 -19.07 -0.13 -10.64
C ALA A 8 -17.94 -0.61 -9.72
N HIS A 9 -18.10 -1.79 -9.12
CA HIS A 9 -17.09 -2.42 -8.29
C HIS A 9 -15.82 -2.74 -9.10
N TRP A 10 -15.96 -3.30 -10.30
CA TRP A 10 -14.82 -3.57 -11.18
C TRP A 10 -14.06 -2.30 -11.57
N LYS A 11 -14.79 -1.24 -11.95
CA LYS A 11 -14.19 0.07 -12.27
C LYS A 11 -13.44 0.66 -11.07
N LEU A 12 -13.99 0.55 -9.87
CA LEU A 12 -13.34 1.00 -8.65
C LEU A 12 -12.06 0.19 -8.35
N LEU A 13 -12.13 -1.13 -8.50
CA LEU A 13 -10.98 -2.01 -8.30
C LEU A 13 -9.85 -1.69 -9.29
N ASP A 14 -10.19 -1.47 -10.57
CA ASP A 14 -9.21 -1.10 -11.58
C ASP A 14 -8.53 0.23 -11.25
N LYS A 15 -9.31 1.25 -10.87
CA LYS A 15 -8.76 2.55 -10.43
C LYS A 15 -7.79 2.39 -9.25
N LYS A 16 -8.17 1.64 -8.21
CA LYS A 16 -7.29 1.41 -7.04
C LYS A 16 -6.04 0.61 -7.41
N ARG A 17 -6.14 -0.32 -8.38
CA ARG A 17 -4.99 -1.08 -8.90
C ARG A 17 -4.06 -0.23 -9.75
N GLU A 18 -4.56 0.75 -10.49
CA GLU A 18 -3.72 1.70 -11.23
C GLU A 18 -2.87 2.54 -10.27
N ILE A 19 -3.46 3.01 -9.17
CA ILE A 19 -2.74 3.71 -8.09
C ILE A 19 -1.67 2.78 -7.50
N ALA A 20 -2.04 1.55 -7.14
CA ALA A 20 -1.09 0.58 -6.60
C ALA A 20 0.08 0.29 -7.57
N LEU A 21 -0.20 0.19 -8.87
CA LEU A 21 0.82 0.00 -9.91
C LEU A 21 1.78 1.20 -10.01
N SER A 22 1.30 2.43 -9.80
CA SER A 22 2.16 3.61 -9.72
C SER A 22 3.20 3.47 -8.61
N VAL A 23 2.75 3.13 -7.40
CA VAL A 23 3.61 2.91 -6.23
C VAL A 23 4.60 1.77 -6.47
N LEU A 24 4.13 0.64 -6.99
CA LEU A 24 4.99 -0.52 -7.31
C LEU A 24 6.05 -0.19 -8.36
N ARG A 25 5.72 0.60 -9.38
CA ARG A 25 6.68 1.06 -10.39
C ARG A 25 7.75 1.96 -9.77
N ARG A 26 7.36 2.88 -8.88
CA ARG A 26 8.31 3.74 -8.15
C ARG A 26 9.26 2.93 -7.27
N LEU A 27 8.76 1.92 -6.57
CA LEU A 27 9.62 1.00 -5.81
C LEU A 27 10.60 0.25 -6.71
N ARG A 28 10.12 -0.21 -7.88
CA ARG A 28 10.96 -0.92 -8.86
C ARG A 28 12.09 -0.05 -9.41
N THR A 29 11.85 1.24 -9.66
CA THR A 29 12.93 2.15 -10.12
C THR A 29 14.00 2.36 -9.04
N LEU A 30 13.66 2.17 -7.77
CA LEU A 30 14.57 2.20 -6.63
C LEU A 30 15.20 0.83 -6.31
N GLY A 31 14.99 -0.17 -7.17
CA GLY A 31 15.54 -1.52 -7.03
C GLY A 31 14.84 -2.38 -5.98
N MET A 32 13.64 -1.99 -5.53
CA MET A 32 12.87 -2.70 -4.53
C MET A 32 11.63 -3.37 -5.13
N VAL A 33 11.21 -4.48 -4.52
CA VAL A 33 9.96 -5.18 -4.88
C VAL A 33 8.95 -4.96 -3.77
N GLY A 34 7.83 -4.34 -4.13
CA GLY A 34 6.65 -4.19 -3.26
C GLY A 34 5.55 -5.18 -3.61
N TYR A 35 4.61 -5.35 -2.69
CA TYR A 35 3.43 -6.21 -2.85
C TYR A 35 2.20 -5.49 -2.35
N VAL A 36 1.13 -5.49 -3.14
CA VAL A 36 -0.17 -4.99 -2.67
C VAL A 36 -0.78 -5.99 -1.70
N TYR A 37 -1.35 -5.51 -0.60
CA TYR A 37 -2.14 -6.34 0.31
C TYR A 37 -3.48 -5.68 0.61
N GLY A 38 -4.28 -6.30 1.47
CA GLY A 38 -5.58 -5.74 1.86
C GLY A 38 -6.65 -5.90 0.79
N SER A 39 -7.61 -4.97 0.76
CA SER A 39 -8.81 -5.09 -0.08
C SER A 39 -8.50 -5.01 -1.57
N VAL A 40 -7.51 -4.23 -1.98
CA VAL A 40 -7.09 -4.13 -3.38
C VAL A 40 -6.52 -5.46 -3.91
N ALA A 41 -5.78 -6.19 -3.08
CA ALA A 41 -5.25 -7.51 -3.43
C ALA A 41 -6.35 -8.58 -3.49
N ARG A 42 -7.26 -8.58 -2.52
CA ARG A 42 -8.41 -9.52 -2.46
C ARG A 42 -9.47 -9.24 -3.51
N GLY A 43 -9.60 -7.98 -3.93
CA GLY A 43 -10.62 -7.52 -4.88
C GLY A 43 -11.92 -7.05 -4.24
N ASP A 44 -12.02 -6.96 -2.91
CA ASP A 44 -13.21 -6.54 -2.16
C ASP A 44 -13.17 -5.05 -1.76
N VAL A 45 -12.87 -4.18 -2.73
CA VAL A 45 -12.68 -2.73 -2.51
C VAL A 45 -14.00 -2.00 -2.23
N ARG A 46 -13.86 -0.87 -1.52
CA ARG A 46 -14.87 0.17 -1.30
C ARG A 46 -14.27 1.53 -1.62
N GLU A 47 -15.08 2.57 -1.73
CA GLU A 47 -14.58 3.92 -2.05
C GLU A 47 -13.52 4.37 -1.03
N GLU A 48 -13.79 4.11 0.24
CA GLU A 48 -12.93 4.39 1.37
C GLU A 48 -11.72 3.44 1.50
N SER A 49 -11.57 2.42 0.64
CA SER A 49 -10.45 1.50 0.73
C SER A 49 -9.11 2.17 0.45
N ASP A 50 -8.13 1.80 1.26
CA ASP A 50 -6.74 2.25 1.12
C ASP A 50 -5.98 1.37 0.11
N VAL A 51 -4.87 1.91 -0.40
CA VAL A 51 -3.91 1.24 -1.25
C VAL A 51 -2.66 0.98 -0.43
N ASP A 52 -2.60 -0.21 0.16
CA ASP A 52 -1.46 -0.64 0.95
C ASP A 52 -0.44 -1.44 0.14
N VAL A 53 0.83 -1.04 0.24
CA VAL A 53 1.97 -1.74 -0.37
C VAL A 53 2.98 -2.12 0.71
N VAL A 54 3.33 -3.40 0.79
CA VAL A 54 4.38 -3.89 1.70
C VAL A 54 5.69 -4.13 0.96
N VAL A 55 6.82 -3.76 1.58
CA VAL A 55 8.17 -4.08 1.11
C VAL A 55 8.84 -5.00 2.13
N PHE A 56 9.04 -6.26 1.76
CA PHE A 56 9.63 -7.26 2.66
C PHE A 56 11.16 -7.17 2.79
N ASN A 57 11.84 -6.68 1.75
CA ASN A 57 13.29 -6.47 1.74
C ASN A 57 13.59 -4.98 1.51
N PRO A 58 13.39 -4.12 2.53
CA PRO A 58 13.53 -2.69 2.37
C PRO A 58 15.01 -2.29 2.23
N ASN A 59 15.31 -1.43 1.26
CA ASN A 59 16.49 -0.58 1.30
C ASN A 59 16.06 0.77 1.87
N VAL A 60 16.28 0.97 3.17
CA VAL A 60 15.78 2.14 3.92
C VAL A 60 16.29 3.45 3.32
N LEU A 61 17.56 3.51 2.90
CA LEU A 61 18.13 4.71 2.26
C LEU A 61 17.41 5.06 0.96
N ASN A 62 17.06 4.05 0.15
CA ASN A 62 16.32 4.28 -1.08
C ASN A 62 14.85 4.64 -0.82
N LEU A 63 14.23 4.09 0.23
CA LEU A 63 12.88 4.45 0.65
C LEU A 63 12.79 5.91 1.08
N ASP A 64 13.85 6.48 1.67
CA ASP A 64 13.89 7.90 2.03
C ASP A 64 13.86 8.83 0.80
N LEU A 65 14.23 8.34 -0.38
CA LEU A 65 14.13 9.10 -1.64
C LEU A 65 12.68 9.22 -2.16
N ILE A 66 11.75 8.46 -1.59
CA ILE A 66 10.33 8.56 -1.92
C ILE A 66 9.79 9.82 -1.25
N GLU A 67 9.42 10.82 -2.05
CA GLU A 67 8.58 11.94 -1.61
C GLU A 67 7.29 11.40 -1.02
N ALA A 68 7.06 11.77 0.23
CA ALA A 68 5.99 11.30 1.09
C ALA A 68 5.46 12.49 1.88
N ASP A 69 4.17 12.47 2.19
CA ASP A 69 3.53 13.48 3.01
C ASP A 69 4.07 13.41 4.45
N HIS A 70 4.04 12.21 5.03
CA HIS A 70 4.58 11.96 6.37
C HIS A 70 5.01 10.51 6.55
N ARG A 71 5.79 10.27 7.61
CA ARG A 71 6.33 8.95 7.98
C ARG A 71 6.14 8.71 9.46
N PHE A 72 5.79 7.49 9.83
CA PHE A 72 5.57 7.12 11.23
C PHE A 72 5.85 5.64 11.48
N VAL A 73 6.03 5.29 12.74
CA VAL A 73 6.18 3.91 13.19
C VAL A 73 4.90 3.51 13.91
N ILE A 74 4.33 2.38 13.52
CA ILE A 74 3.15 1.83 14.17
C ILE A 74 3.48 0.48 14.82
N GLN A 75 2.86 0.25 15.98
CA GLN A 75 2.87 -1.04 16.66
C GLN A 75 1.46 -1.29 17.19
N ALA A 76 0.69 -2.12 16.49
CA ALA A 76 -0.74 -2.32 16.77
C ALA A 76 -0.97 -2.95 18.16
N THR A 77 -0.07 -3.82 18.61
CA THR A 77 -0.08 -4.41 19.96
C THR A 77 1.35 -4.52 20.50
N PRO A 78 1.57 -4.54 21.82
CA PRO A 78 2.92 -4.64 22.40
C PRO A 78 3.76 -5.82 21.90
N PHE A 79 3.10 -6.90 21.42
CA PHE A 79 3.75 -8.10 20.91
C PHE A 79 3.88 -8.12 19.38
N SER A 80 3.26 -7.18 18.67
CA SER A 80 3.42 -7.05 17.21
C SER A 80 4.79 -6.47 16.87
N THR A 81 5.39 -6.94 15.78
CA THR A 81 6.59 -6.32 15.21
C THR A 81 6.26 -4.89 14.80
N PRO A 82 7.03 -3.88 15.27
CA PRO A 82 6.90 -2.52 14.78
C PRO A 82 7.07 -2.45 13.26
N LYS A 83 6.31 -1.57 12.62
CA LYS A 83 6.38 -1.33 11.18
C LYS A 83 6.55 0.15 10.91
N ALA A 84 7.38 0.48 9.94
CA ALA A 84 7.44 1.82 9.39
C ALA A 84 6.38 1.99 8.30
N TYR A 85 5.73 3.15 8.32
CA TYR A 85 4.72 3.59 7.39
C TYR A 85 5.23 4.86 6.69
N ILE A 86 5.14 4.87 5.37
CA ILE A 86 5.41 6.03 4.52
C ILE A 86 4.08 6.34 3.82
N SER A 87 3.41 7.42 4.25
CA SER A 87 2.17 7.88 3.63
C SER A 87 2.49 8.80 2.45
N LEU A 88 1.90 8.54 1.29
CA LEU A 88 2.10 9.34 0.08
C LEU A 88 1.08 10.48 -0.05
N ASP A 89 0.04 10.47 0.78
CA ASP A 89 -1.00 11.47 0.83
C ASP A 89 -1.39 11.84 2.28
N PRO A 90 -2.08 12.99 2.48
CA PRO A 90 -2.48 13.44 3.83
C PRO A 90 -3.55 12.58 4.50
N GLU A 91 -4.33 11.80 3.75
CA GLU A 91 -5.45 10.99 4.26
C GLU A 91 -5.03 9.54 4.56
N GLU A 92 -3.75 9.21 4.38
CA GLU A 92 -3.19 7.87 4.57
C GLU A 92 -3.85 6.80 3.66
N LYS A 93 -4.29 7.22 2.46
CA LYS A 93 -4.91 6.33 1.47
C LYS A 93 -3.93 5.54 0.62
N GLU A 94 -2.69 5.99 0.52
CA GLU A 94 -1.62 5.36 -0.25
C GLU A 94 -0.40 5.19 0.65
N VAL A 95 -0.18 3.96 1.11
CA VAL A 95 0.81 3.70 2.16
C VAL A 95 1.79 2.62 1.73
N ILE A 96 3.08 2.91 1.91
CA ILE A 96 4.15 1.92 1.81
C ILE A 96 4.53 1.51 3.24
N THR A 97 4.51 0.20 3.52
CA THR A 97 4.86 -0.36 4.83
C THR A 97 6.03 -1.32 4.73
N PHE A 98 6.84 -1.39 5.79
CA PHE A 98 7.89 -2.40 5.92
C PHE A 98 8.17 -2.71 7.40
N PRO A 99 8.57 -3.96 7.72
CA PRO A 99 8.95 -4.32 9.09
C PRO A 99 10.24 -3.60 9.49
N LEU A 100 10.32 -3.21 10.76
CA LEU A 100 11.54 -2.69 11.39
C LEU A 100 12.31 -3.80 12.12
#